data_AF-A0AAU4RH83-F1
#
_entry.id   AF-A0AAU4RH83-F1
#
_cell.length_a   1.000
_cell.length_b   1.000
_cell.length_c   1.000
_cell.angle_alpha   90.00
_cell.angle_beta   90.00
_cell.angle_gamma   90.00
#
_symmetry.space_group_name_H-M   'P 1'
#
loop_
_entity.id
_entity.type
_entity.pdbx_description
1 polymer ?
#
loop_
_entity_poly.entity_id
_entity_poly.type
_entity_poly.pdbx_seq_one_letter_code
_entity_poly.pdbx_strand_id
1 'polypeptide(L)'
;MSTSPLVAAIQHAAGTVDRHREVMSLALYTEREEMRYSARKFSDKGLHSMANERRDLEGRAVSALAGVERRAHLQPLWMESHWETLLRAAVLAEATDLALAEINRTWLEAHGEDTDAPAYKVTAWQLSQAVAHASQLAEVKVALTAVRDAMNASGRKSAKPAQV
;
A
#
# COMPACT_ATOMS: atom_id res chain seq x y z
N MET A 1 -25.47 21.70 -4.30
CA MET A 1 -25.38 20.48 -5.13
C MET A 1 -24.88 19.37 -4.24
N SER A 2 -25.63 18.26 -4.09
CA SER A 2 -25.18 17.11 -3.31
C SER A 2 -24.11 16.36 -4.11
N THR A 3 -22.87 16.34 -3.62
CA THR A 3 -21.78 15.58 -4.22
C THR A 3 -22.11 14.09 -4.10
N SER A 4 -22.01 13.34 -5.20
CA SER A 4 -22.23 11.88 -5.16
C SER A 4 -21.35 11.24 -4.07
N PRO A 5 -21.87 10.29 -3.26
CA PRO A 5 -21.09 9.60 -2.23
C PRO A 5 -19.78 9.01 -2.76
N LEU A 6 -19.78 8.54 -4.01
CA LEU A 6 -18.58 8.05 -4.68
C LEU A 6 -17.54 9.14 -4.91
N VAL A 7 -17.97 10.32 -5.40
CA VAL A 7 -17.07 11.45 -5.65
C VAL A 7 -16.45 11.95 -4.34
N ALA A 8 -17.24 11.99 -3.27
CA ALA A 8 -16.75 12.36 -1.95
C ALA A 8 -15.71 11.35 -1.42
N ALA A 9 -15.98 10.04 -1.56
CA ALA A 9 -15.05 8.99 -1.17
C ALA A 9 -13.72 9.06 -1.95
N ILE A 10 -13.79 9.28 -3.27
CA ILE A 10 -12.62 9.45 -4.14
C ILE A 10 -11.77 10.65 -3.72
N GLN A 11 -12.40 11.81 -3.51
CA GLN A 11 -11.69 13.03 -3.12
C GLN A 11 -11.02 12.88 -1.75
N HIS A 12 -11.73 12.28 -0.79
CA HIS A 12 -11.18 11.99 0.53
C HIS A 12 -10.00 11.03 0.45
N ALA A 13 -10.15 9.90 -0.25
CA ALA A 13 -9.07 8.92 -0.41
C ALA A 13 -7.85 9.51 -1.11
N ALA A 14 -8.05 10.34 -2.13
CA ALA A 14 -6.95 10.98 -2.83
C ALA A 14 -6.17 11.95 -1.93
N GLY A 15 -6.88 12.74 -1.12
CA GLY A 15 -6.26 13.61 -0.12
C GLY A 15 -5.51 12.83 0.98
N THR A 16 -6.04 11.69 1.42
CA THR A 16 -5.38 10.82 2.41
C THR A 16 -4.13 10.14 1.84
N VAL A 17 -4.20 9.62 0.61
CA VAL A 17 -3.02 9.05 -0.08
C VAL A 17 -1.95 10.12 -0.30
N ASP A 18 -2.34 11.36 -0.59
CA ASP A 18 -1.40 12.45 -0.77
C ASP A 18 -0.71 12.86 0.53
N ARG A 19 -1.46 12.92 1.63
CA ARG A 19 -0.91 13.18 2.97
C ARG A 19 0.12 12.12 3.35
N HIS A 20 -0.14 10.87 3.00
CA HIS A 20 0.70 9.70 3.35
C HIS A 20 1.49 9.19 2.13
N ARG A 21 1.91 10.11 1.24
CA ARG A 21 2.54 9.78 -0.04
C ARG A 21 3.80 8.94 0.10
N GLU A 22 4.63 9.24 1.10
CA GLU A 22 5.92 8.58 1.30
C GLU A 22 5.74 7.10 1.67
N VAL A 23 4.92 6.81 2.68
CA VAL A 23 4.63 5.43 3.11
C VAL A 23 3.90 4.64 2.01
N MET A 24 3.02 5.29 1.23
CA MET A 24 2.37 4.66 0.08
C MET A 24 3.34 4.36 -1.06
N SER A 25 4.32 5.23 -1.31
CA SER A 25 5.35 4.99 -2.32
C SER A 25 6.23 3.80 -1.92
N LEU A 26 6.59 3.69 -0.63
CA LEU A 26 7.29 2.54 -0.08
C LEU A 26 6.47 1.25 -0.22
N ALA A 27 5.18 1.28 0.14
CA ALA A 27 4.29 0.13 0.03
C ALA A 27 4.21 -0.42 -1.41
N LEU A 28 4.10 0.47 -2.40
CA LEU A 28 4.08 0.10 -3.82
C LEU A 28 5.44 -0.44 -4.31
N TYR A 29 6.55 0.05 -3.76
CA TYR A 29 7.88 -0.44 -4.09
C TYR A 29 8.12 -1.86 -3.57
N THR A 30 7.71 -2.15 -2.34
CA THR A 30 7.80 -3.50 -1.74
C THR A 30 6.97 -4.51 -2.53
N GLU A 31 5.76 -4.15 -2.97
CA GLU A 31 4.92 -5.02 -3.81
C GLU A 31 5.63 -5.41 -5.13
N ARG A 32 6.35 -4.47 -5.75
CA ARG A 32 7.11 -4.69 -6.99
C ARG A 32 8.27 -5.65 -6.82
N GLU A 33 9.10 -5.45 -5.79
CA GLU A 33 10.34 -6.23 -5.61
C GLU A 33 10.09 -7.62 -4.99
N GLU A 34 9.14 -7.76 -4.06
CA GLU A 34 8.78 -9.08 -3.52
C GLU A 34 8.15 -10.00 -4.59
N MET A 35 7.38 -9.43 -5.52
CA MET A 35 6.85 -10.19 -6.67
C MET A 35 7.96 -10.64 -7.63
N ARG A 36 8.95 -9.78 -7.92
CA ARG A 36 10.12 -10.14 -8.74
C ARG A 36 10.97 -11.22 -8.09
N TYR A 37 11.18 -11.15 -6.79
CA TYR A 37 11.96 -12.12 -6.03
C TYR A 37 11.25 -13.48 -5.96
N SER A 38 9.94 -13.50 -5.66
CA SER A 38 9.14 -14.73 -5.62
C SER A 38 9.05 -15.43 -6.98
N ALA A 39 8.95 -14.67 -8.08
CA ALA A 39 8.92 -15.24 -9.43
C ALA A 39 10.25 -15.91 -9.85
N ARG A 40 11.39 -15.39 -9.37
CA ARG A 40 12.73 -15.94 -9.67
C ARG A 40 13.10 -17.12 -8.78
N LYS A 41 12.71 -17.08 -7.50
CA LYS A 41 13.18 -18.01 -6.48
C LYS A 41 12.63 -19.43 -6.61
N PHE A 42 11.40 -19.60 -7.10
CA PHE A 42 10.72 -20.90 -7.02
C PHE A 42 10.71 -21.73 -8.31
N SER A 43 11.14 -21.18 -9.46
CA SER A 43 11.24 -21.91 -10.76
C SER A 43 10.04 -22.82 -11.10
N ASP A 44 8.85 -22.44 -10.62
CA ASP A 44 7.62 -23.23 -10.70
C ASP A 44 6.78 -22.67 -11.86
N LYS A 45 6.45 -23.54 -12.82
CA LYS A 45 5.71 -23.18 -14.04
C LYS A 45 4.28 -22.70 -13.77
N GLY A 46 3.63 -23.15 -12.70
CA GLY A 46 2.30 -22.68 -12.30
C GLY A 46 2.33 -21.27 -11.71
N LEU A 47 3.30 -21.01 -10.84
CA LEU A 47 3.61 -19.67 -10.33
C LEU A 47 4.08 -18.73 -11.44
N HIS A 48 4.78 -19.23 -12.45
CA HIS A 48 5.21 -18.45 -13.61
C HIS A 48 4.03 -18.03 -14.50
N SER A 49 3.03 -18.90 -14.70
CA SER A 49 1.78 -18.55 -15.39
C SER A 49 0.98 -17.49 -14.62
N MET A 50 0.86 -17.66 -13.29
CA MET A 50 0.26 -16.65 -12.41
C MET A 50 1.07 -15.34 -12.38
N ALA A 51 2.40 -15.39 -12.49
CA ALA A 51 3.26 -14.21 -12.57
C ALA A 51 3.07 -13.46 -13.90
N ASN A 52 2.87 -14.18 -15.00
CA ASN A 52 2.53 -13.59 -16.30
C ASN A 52 1.11 -12.97 -16.31
N GLU A 53 0.12 -13.59 -15.66
CA GLU A 53 -1.20 -12.97 -15.42
C GLU A 53 -1.12 -11.76 -14.47
N ARG A 54 -0.14 -11.76 -13.55
CA ARG A 54 0.15 -10.64 -12.63
C ARG A 54 1.04 -9.54 -13.23
N ARG A 55 1.53 -9.67 -14.47
CA ARG A 55 2.26 -8.60 -15.17
C ARG A 55 1.41 -7.32 -15.29
N ASP A 56 0.10 -7.48 -15.43
CA ASP A 56 -0.85 -6.36 -15.40
C ASP A 56 -0.88 -5.66 -14.04
N LEU A 57 -0.69 -6.41 -12.94
CA LEU A 57 -0.63 -5.85 -11.58
C LEU A 57 0.71 -5.14 -11.34
N GLU A 58 1.83 -5.65 -11.85
CA GLU A 58 3.12 -4.92 -11.83
C GLU A 58 3.01 -3.61 -12.64
N GLY A 59 2.42 -3.65 -13.83
CA GLY A 59 2.17 -2.46 -14.64
C GLY A 59 1.28 -1.44 -13.92
N ARG A 60 0.22 -1.90 -13.25
CA ARG A 60 -0.64 -1.04 -12.43
C ARG A 60 0.07 -0.48 -11.20
N ALA A 61 0.94 -1.26 -10.55
CA ALA A 61 1.73 -0.78 -9.40
C ALA A 61 2.75 0.28 -9.83
N VAL A 62 3.41 0.12 -10.97
CA VAL A 62 4.32 1.13 -11.54
C VAL A 62 3.56 2.39 -11.96
N SER A 63 2.42 2.24 -12.63
CA SER A 63 1.53 3.36 -12.98
C SER A 63 1.00 4.07 -11.73
N ALA A 64 0.67 3.29 -10.70
CA ALA A 64 0.22 3.80 -9.41
C ALA A 64 1.31 4.62 -8.73
N LEU A 65 2.52 4.06 -8.61
CA LEU A 65 3.68 4.74 -8.01
C LEU A 65 3.99 6.05 -8.75
N ALA A 66 4.02 6.03 -10.09
CA ALA A 66 4.23 7.23 -10.88
C ALA A 66 3.14 8.29 -10.66
N GLY A 67 1.89 7.86 -10.43
CA GLY A 67 0.76 8.75 -10.09
C GLY A 67 0.95 9.42 -8.73
N VAL A 68 1.27 8.63 -7.71
CA VAL A 68 1.56 9.08 -6.32
C VAL A 68 2.73 10.05 -6.30
N GLU A 69 3.82 9.74 -7.00
CA GLU A 69 5.04 10.55 -7.00
C GLU A 69 4.91 11.88 -7.78
N ARG A 70 4.22 11.88 -8.93
CA ARG A 70 4.41 12.95 -9.95
C ARG A 70 3.23 13.90 -10.17
N ARG A 71 2.03 13.65 -9.62
CA ARG A 71 0.82 14.38 -10.08
C ARG A 71 -0.18 14.75 -8.97
N ALA A 72 0.05 15.89 -8.31
CA ALA A 72 -0.91 16.44 -7.34
C ALA A 72 -2.27 16.87 -7.95
N HIS A 73 -2.32 17.29 -9.23
CA HIS A 73 -3.51 17.90 -9.82
C HIS A 73 -4.49 16.92 -10.53
N LEU A 74 -4.14 15.63 -10.65
CA LEU A 74 -5.00 14.59 -11.25
C LEU A 74 -5.38 13.47 -10.27
N GLN A 75 -5.20 13.74 -8.98
CA GLN A 75 -5.43 12.83 -7.86
C GLN A 75 -6.79 12.10 -7.90
N PRO A 76 -7.94 12.77 -8.15
CA PRO A 76 -9.25 12.09 -8.19
C PRO A 76 -9.41 11.10 -9.35
N LEU A 77 -8.94 11.44 -10.56
CA LEU A 77 -9.04 10.59 -11.75
C LEU A 77 -8.17 9.33 -11.64
N TRP A 78 -7.02 9.48 -11.00
CA TRP A 78 -6.13 8.36 -10.75
C TRP A 78 -6.67 7.43 -9.65
N MET A 79 -7.29 8.00 -8.62
CA MET A 79 -7.97 7.22 -7.58
C MET A 79 -9.09 6.34 -8.17
N GLU A 80 -9.89 6.86 -9.11
CA GLU A 80 -10.92 6.09 -9.82
C GLU A 80 -10.38 4.86 -10.55
N SER A 81 -9.15 4.94 -11.07
CA SER A 81 -8.54 3.90 -11.91
C SER A 81 -7.59 2.96 -11.17
N HIS A 82 -7.07 3.36 -10.00
CA HIS A 82 -5.99 2.63 -9.30
C HIS A 82 -6.29 2.31 -7.83
N TRP A 83 -7.47 2.66 -7.29
CA TRP A 83 -7.78 2.43 -5.87
C TRP A 83 -7.60 0.98 -5.42
N GLU A 84 -7.89 -0.02 -6.27
CA GLU A 84 -7.72 -1.44 -5.95
C GLU A 84 -6.25 -1.80 -5.70
N THR A 85 -5.35 -1.31 -6.57
CA THR A 85 -3.91 -1.52 -6.46
C THR A 85 -3.37 -0.85 -5.21
N LEU A 86 -3.82 0.37 -4.92
CA LEU A 86 -3.42 1.09 -3.72
C LEU A 86 -3.90 0.42 -2.45
N LEU A 87 -5.16 -0.06 -2.44
CA LEU A 87 -5.74 -0.71 -1.29
C LEU A 87 -4.96 -2.00 -0.99
N ARG A 88 -4.63 -2.76 -2.03
CA ARG A 88 -3.84 -3.97 -1.88
C ARG A 88 -2.44 -3.69 -1.33
N ALA A 89 -1.74 -2.69 -1.89
CA ALA A 89 -0.42 -2.30 -1.39
C ALA A 89 -0.47 -1.86 0.07
N ALA A 90 -1.46 -1.03 0.44
CA ALA A 90 -1.65 -0.56 1.81
C ALA A 90 -1.91 -1.71 2.79
N VAL A 91 -2.79 -2.65 2.44
CA VAL A 91 -3.11 -3.82 3.26
C VAL A 91 -1.88 -4.70 3.50
N LEU A 92 -1.11 -5.00 2.45
CA LEU A 92 0.06 -5.86 2.56
C LEU A 92 1.18 -5.19 3.37
N ALA A 93 1.48 -3.91 3.07
CA ALA A 93 2.51 -3.17 3.79
C ALA A 93 2.16 -3.00 5.27
N GLU A 94 0.90 -2.66 5.60
CA GLU A 94 0.45 -2.53 6.98
C GLU A 94 0.60 -3.84 7.75
N ALA A 95 0.24 -4.97 7.14
CA ALA A 95 0.40 -6.28 7.77
C ALA A 95 1.88 -6.61 8.05
N THR A 96 2.77 -6.28 7.12
CA THR A 96 4.21 -6.44 7.28
C THR A 96 4.77 -5.54 8.40
N ASP A 97 4.37 -4.27 8.44
CA ASP A 97 4.79 -3.34 9.49
C ASP A 97 4.28 -3.75 10.88
N LEU A 98 3.04 -4.25 10.98
CA LEU A 98 2.51 -4.80 12.24
C LEU A 98 3.28 -6.03 12.70
N ALA A 99 3.67 -6.92 11.78
CA ALA A 99 4.50 -8.08 12.09
C ALA A 99 5.91 -7.66 12.55
N LEU A 100 6.54 -6.70 11.87
CA LEU A 100 7.83 -6.14 12.28
C LEU A 100 7.75 -5.47 13.65
N ALA A 101 6.68 -4.73 13.92
CA ALA A 101 6.46 -4.09 15.20
C ALA A 101 6.36 -5.12 16.33
N GLU A 102 5.65 -6.23 16.10
CA GLU A 102 5.56 -7.30 17.09
C GLU A 102 6.93 -7.97 17.34
N ILE A 103 7.65 -8.33 16.27
CA ILE A 103 9.00 -8.92 16.38
C ILE A 103 9.94 -8.01 17.18
N ASN A 104 9.96 -6.72 16.85
CA ASN A 104 10.83 -5.76 17.51
C ASN A 104 10.42 -5.54 18.98
N ARG A 105 9.12 -5.52 19.28
CA ARG A 105 8.62 -5.43 20.66
C ARG A 105 9.07 -6.62 21.49
N THR A 106 8.85 -7.84 21.00
CA THR A 106 9.30 -9.07 21.68
C THR A 106 10.81 -9.06 21.90
N TRP A 107 11.59 -8.61 20.91
CA TRP A 107 13.04 -8.51 21.06
C TRP A 107 13.45 -7.50 22.13
N LEU A 108 12.84 -6.31 22.16
CA LEU A 108 13.16 -5.26 23.13
C LEU A 108 12.79 -5.65 24.56
N GLU A 109 11.67 -6.36 24.74
CA GLU A 109 11.26 -6.91 26.04
C GLU A 109 12.29 -7.93 26.56
N ALA A 110 12.81 -8.78 25.69
CA ALA A 110 13.82 -9.77 26.04
C ALA A 110 15.22 -9.18 26.31
N HIS A 111 15.52 -7.98 25.82
CA HIS A 111 16.84 -7.34 25.91
C HIS A 111 16.82 -5.99 26.66
N GLY A 112 15.81 -5.77 27.51
CA GLY A 112 15.59 -4.50 28.23
C GLY A 112 16.65 -4.12 29.27
N GLU A 113 17.65 -4.97 29.53
CA GLU A 113 18.70 -4.73 30.52
C GLU A 113 19.84 -3.83 30.00
N ASP A 114 20.06 -3.76 28.68
CA ASP A 114 21.11 -2.93 28.05
C ASP A 114 20.53 -2.02 26.96
N THR A 115 19.79 -1.02 27.42
CA THR A 115 19.11 -0.05 26.53
C THR A 115 20.06 0.92 25.82
N ASP A 116 21.32 0.96 26.23
CA ASP A 116 22.34 1.83 25.64
C ASP A 116 23.05 1.19 24.44
N ALA A 117 22.98 -0.14 24.31
CA ALA A 117 23.52 -0.88 23.18
C ALA A 117 22.99 -0.34 21.82
N PRO A 118 23.86 -0.21 20.80
CA PRO A 118 23.44 0.20 19.46
C PRO A 118 22.32 -0.66 18.88
N ALA A 119 22.37 -1.98 19.13
CA ALA A 119 21.33 -2.91 18.69
C ALA A 119 19.96 -2.54 19.29
N TYR A 120 19.92 -2.23 20.59
CA TYR A 120 18.68 -1.82 21.27
C TYR A 120 18.11 -0.54 20.68
N LYS A 121 18.95 0.49 20.51
CA LYS A 121 18.53 1.77 19.92
C LYS A 121 18.02 1.62 18.49
N VAL A 122 18.68 0.79 17.67
CA VAL A 122 18.24 0.51 16.30
C VAL A 122 16.90 -0.22 16.30
N THR A 123 16.72 -1.26 17.10
CA THR A 123 15.46 -2.02 17.16
C THR A 123 14.32 -1.16 17.71
N ALA A 124 14.57 -0.30 18.69
CA ALA A 124 13.60 0.67 19.20
C ALA A 124 13.20 1.69 18.13
N TRP A 125 14.16 2.19 17.36
CA TRP A 125 13.87 3.05 16.20
C TRP A 125 13.04 2.30 15.15
N GLN A 126 13.42 1.07 14.78
CA GLN A 126 12.67 0.24 13.82
C GLN A 126 11.23 -0.04 14.28
N LEU A 127 11.02 -0.33 15.57
CA LEU A 127 9.68 -0.44 16.16
C LEU A 127 8.88 0.85 15.97
N SER A 128 9.49 1.99 16.30
CA SER A 128 8.81 3.30 16.15
C SER A 128 8.40 3.58 14.71
N GLN A 129 9.26 3.27 13.74
CA GLN A 129 8.95 3.44 12.31
C GLN A 129 7.84 2.49 11.87
N ALA A 130 7.93 1.20 12.22
CA ALA A 130 6.92 0.21 11.86
C ALA A 130 5.54 0.57 12.41
N VAL A 131 5.45 1.00 13.68
CA VAL A 131 4.18 1.44 14.28
C VAL A 131 3.63 2.69 13.58
N ALA A 132 4.48 3.67 13.29
CA ALA A 132 4.07 4.89 12.60
C ALA A 132 3.57 4.60 11.18
N HIS A 133 4.29 3.80 10.41
CA HIS A 133 3.90 3.40 9.06
C HIS A 133 2.59 2.61 9.06
N ALA A 134 2.44 1.62 9.95
CA ALA A 134 1.20 0.85 10.07
C ALA A 134 -0.01 1.75 10.36
N SER A 135 0.14 2.75 11.24
CA SER A 135 -0.92 3.71 11.53
C SER A 135 -1.31 4.55 10.31
N GLN A 136 -0.32 5.06 9.56
CA GLN A 136 -0.57 5.84 8.35
C GLN A 136 -1.23 4.99 7.25
N LEU A 137 -0.77 3.76 7.07
CA LEU A 137 -1.35 2.81 6.12
C LEU A 137 -2.77 2.39 6.51
N ALA A 138 -3.08 2.27 7.81
CA ALA A 138 -4.42 2.03 8.28
C ALA A 138 -5.39 3.17 7.90
N GLU A 139 -4.96 4.43 8.03
CA GLU A 139 -5.76 5.59 7.57
C GLU A 139 -6.02 5.53 6.05
N VAL A 140 -4.98 5.21 5.26
CA VAL A 140 -5.11 5.05 3.80
C VAL A 140 -6.06 3.89 3.47
N LYS A 141 -5.91 2.74 4.13
CA LYS A 141 -6.77 1.56 3.94
C LYS A 141 -8.23 1.88 4.22
N VAL A 142 -8.54 2.60 5.30
CA VAL A 142 -9.91 3.03 5.61
C VAL A 142 -10.48 3.92 4.49
N ALA A 143 -9.71 4.90 4.04
CA ALA A 143 -10.15 5.81 2.98
C ALA A 143 -10.38 5.07 1.64
N LEU A 144 -9.49 4.15 1.27
CA LEU A 144 -9.63 3.34 0.05
C LEU A 144 -10.73 2.29 0.15
N THR A 145 -11.00 1.78 1.35
CA THR A 145 -12.14 0.89 1.62
C THR A 145 -13.47 1.63 1.40
N ALA A 146 -13.55 2.90 1.81
CA ALA A 146 -14.73 3.73 1.51
C ALA A 146 -14.95 3.93 0.00
N VAL A 147 -13.87 4.05 -0.80
CA VAL A 147 -13.97 4.09 -2.27
C VAL A 147 -14.51 2.78 -2.82
N ARG A 148 -13.99 1.64 -2.38
CA ARG A 148 -14.50 0.31 -2.75
C ARG A 148 -15.99 0.19 -2.49
N ASP A 149 -16.42 0.54 -1.29
CA ASP A 149 -17.79 0.37 -0.84
C ASP A 149 -18.73 1.31 -1.61
N ALA A 150 -18.30 2.56 -1.89
CA ALA A 150 -19.04 3.49 -2.73
C ALA A 150 -19.11 3.07 -4.20
N MET A 151 -18.04 2.50 -4.76
CA MET A 151 -18.00 1.95 -6.12
C MET A 151 -19.02 0.80 -6.26
N ASN A 152 -18.98 -0.14 -5.31
CA ASN A 152 -19.93 -1.27 -5.25
C ASN A 152 -21.38 -0.80 -5.14
N ALA A 153 -21.66 0.19 -4.29
CA ALA A 153 -23.00 0.76 -4.14
C ALA A 153 -23.49 1.52 -5.38
N SER A 154 -22.57 2.11 -6.17
CA SER A 154 -22.88 2.84 -7.39
C SER A 154 -23.08 1.96 -8.63
N GLY A 155 -22.80 0.66 -8.55
CA GLY A 155 -22.81 -0.26 -9.69
C GLY A 155 -21.70 -0.04 -10.72
N ARG A 156 -20.79 0.93 -10.48
CA ARG A 156 -19.59 1.13 -11.32
C ARG A 156 -18.51 0.13 -10.91
N LYS A 157 -18.08 -0.71 -11.84
CA LYS A 157 -16.83 -1.48 -11.70
C LYS A 157 -15.64 -0.56 -12.00
N SER A 158 -14.47 -0.85 -11.44
CA SER A 158 -13.23 -0.13 -11.78
C SER A 158 -13.06 -0.11 -13.29
N ALA A 159 -12.74 1.05 -13.85
CA ALA A 159 -12.56 1.19 -15.28
C ALA A 159 -11.37 0.33 -15.70
N LYS A 160 -11.61 -0.67 -16.57
CA LYS A 160 -10.51 -1.31 -17.30
C LYS A 160 -9.83 -0.20 -18.12
N PRO A 161 -8.53 0.07 -17.94
CA PRO A 161 -7.88 1.08 -18.75
C PRO A 161 -7.92 0.59 -20.20
N ALA A 162 -8.34 1.47 -21.11
CA ALA A 162 -8.27 1.21 -22.54
C ALA A 162 -6.82 0.87 -22.88
N GLN A 163 -6.60 -0.30 -23.47
CA GLN A 163 -5.31 -0.64 -24.07
C GLN A 163 -5.10 0.35 -25.22
N VAL A 164 -4.08 1.21 -25.09
CA VAL A 164 -3.53 2.03 -26.18
C VAL A 164 -2.23 1.40 -26.62
#